data_AF-A0A4Q3KK61-F1
#
_entry.id   AF-A0A4Q3KK61-F1
#
_cell.length_a   1.000
_cell.length_b   1.000
_cell.length_c   1.000
_cell.angle_alpha   90.00
_cell.angle_beta   90.00
_cell.angle_gamma   90.00
#
_symmetry.space_group_name_H-M   'P 1'
#
loop_
_entity.id
_entity.type
_entity.pdbx_description
1 polymer ?
#
loop_
_entity_poly.entity_id
_entity_poly.type
_entity_poly.pdbx_seq_one_letter_code
_entity_poly.pdbx_strand_id
1 'polypeptide(L)'
;HGGGALVVPMVQGWALLPLDPMVLSVNLKGALSKTNIRVNVPSNFTIAISTQEGVLQNAAERLLGLSDQQRADLGQELILGQLRLVVASLTIEEINQDREKFLNLIAENVDTELHKVGLEVINVNITDITDESGYIQAIGRKAAAEAIAQAEVDVAEQERMGAIGVETARRDRAVAVSERQAESLSGQKQAERTQRIQMAAADAEAVGGENTAEARMAESAADLEVMRKEAERTQRIRVAAADAEARVGENLSLQNIAESAAKLEVRRAEASRLGRLAEASADRDVARLRKEAEVAQLEATVLAKQEVERRKVEIDAPPGAPSEPRLPRRSPPCAAPPPAWRVRWPPAAPPLPPCAA
;
A
#
# COMPACT_ATOMS: atom_id res chain seq x y z
N HIS A 1 83.32 -32.87 -62.09
CA HIS A 1 84.15 -32.93 -63.32
C HIS A 1 85.27 -31.90 -63.22
N GLY A 2 86.43 -32.17 -63.80
CA GLY A 2 87.68 -31.44 -63.50
C GLY A 2 88.80 -32.40 -63.14
N GLY A 3 89.47 -32.93 -64.16
CA GLY A 3 90.57 -33.89 -64.03
C GLY A 3 91.44 -33.85 -65.29
N GLY A 4 92.72 -34.21 -65.16
CA GLY A 4 93.65 -34.21 -66.28
C GLY A 4 93.52 -35.47 -67.14
N ALA A 5 93.47 -35.31 -68.46
CA ALA A 5 93.62 -36.40 -69.42
C ALA A 5 94.99 -36.36 -70.08
N LEU A 6 95.65 -37.51 -70.22
CA LEU A 6 96.92 -37.62 -70.95
C LEU A 6 96.64 -37.72 -72.46
N VAL A 7 96.74 -36.59 -73.16
CA VAL A 7 96.56 -36.51 -74.61
C VAL A 7 97.87 -36.84 -75.33
N VAL A 8 97.87 -37.89 -76.16
CA VAL A 8 99.04 -38.32 -76.93
C VAL A 8 99.16 -37.48 -78.21
N PRO A 9 100.20 -36.63 -78.36
CA PRO A 9 100.34 -35.77 -79.55
C PRO A 9 100.47 -36.59 -80.84
N MET A 10 99.98 -36.02 -81.94
CA MET A 10 99.85 -36.64 -83.27
C MET A 10 98.89 -37.84 -83.39
N VAL A 11 98.39 -38.42 -82.29
CA VAL A 11 97.38 -39.51 -82.33
C VAL A 11 96.01 -39.03 -81.82
N GLN A 12 95.98 -38.11 -80.85
CA GLN A 12 94.76 -37.60 -80.24
C GLN A 12 94.67 -36.08 -80.38
N GLY A 13 93.48 -35.60 -80.71
CA GLY A 13 93.12 -34.18 -80.60
C GLY A 13 92.55 -33.84 -79.23
N TRP A 14 92.51 -32.55 -78.90
CA TRP A 14 91.79 -32.02 -77.75
C TRP A 14 91.07 -30.72 -78.14
N ALA A 15 89.99 -30.41 -77.44
CA ALA A 15 89.26 -29.16 -77.55
C ALA A 15 88.60 -28.86 -76.20
N LEU A 16 88.31 -27.58 -75.94
CA LEU A 16 87.63 -27.14 -74.72
C LEU A 16 86.16 -26.87 -75.01
N LEU A 17 85.30 -27.19 -74.05
CA LEU A 17 83.87 -27.00 -74.09
C LEU A 17 83.46 -26.24 -72.81
N PRO A 18 82.99 -24.98 -72.90
CA PRO A 18 82.65 -24.19 -71.72
C PRO A 18 81.40 -24.75 -71.04
N LEU A 19 81.44 -24.88 -69.71
CA LEU A 19 80.31 -25.36 -68.90
C LEU A 19 79.53 -24.21 -68.25
N ASP A 20 79.88 -22.97 -68.58
CA ASP A 20 79.26 -21.77 -68.02
C ASP A 20 77.79 -21.63 -68.46
N PRO A 21 76.84 -21.31 -67.55
CA PRO A 21 75.45 -21.13 -67.91
C PRO A 21 75.21 -19.96 -68.86
N MET A 22 74.37 -20.18 -69.87
CA MET A 22 73.94 -19.17 -70.84
C MET A 22 72.45 -18.84 -70.65
N VAL A 23 72.11 -17.56 -70.75
CA VAL A 23 70.74 -17.06 -70.59
C VAL A 23 70.13 -16.75 -71.95
N LEU A 24 69.05 -17.45 -72.30
CA LEU A 24 68.34 -17.34 -73.58
C LEU A 24 66.98 -16.66 -73.39
N SER A 25 66.74 -15.55 -74.07
CA SER A 25 65.40 -14.93 -74.12
C SER A 25 64.60 -15.53 -75.28
N VAL A 26 63.57 -16.31 -74.95
CA VAL A 26 62.73 -17.04 -75.91
C VAL A 26 61.32 -16.45 -75.87
N ASN A 27 61.08 -15.50 -76.77
CA ASN A 27 59.82 -14.78 -76.85
C ASN A 27 58.89 -15.45 -77.87
N LEU A 28 58.16 -16.48 -77.42
CA LEU A 28 57.18 -17.16 -78.27
C LEU A 28 56.00 -16.20 -78.54
N LYS A 29 55.72 -15.93 -79.82
CA LYS A 29 54.66 -15.02 -80.27
C LYS A 29 53.64 -15.72 -81.15
N GLY A 30 52.37 -15.32 -81.04
CA GLY A 30 51.26 -15.82 -81.88
C GLY A 30 51.04 -17.33 -81.81
N ALA A 31 51.43 -17.99 -80.71
CA ALA A 31 51.28 -19.43 -80.55
C ALA A 31 49.82 -19.79 -80.28
N LEU A 32 49.33 -20.86 -80.91
CA LEU A 32 47.93 -21.26 -80.82
C LEU A 32 47.71 -22.15 -79.59
N SER A 33 46.78 -21.77 -78.72
CA SER A 33 46.31 -22.61 -77.61
C SER A 33 45.41 -23.75 -78.10
N LYS A 34 45.15 -24.72 -77.22
CA LYS A 34 44.09 -25.74 -77.38
C LYS A 34 42.69 -25.16 -77.62
N THR A 35 42.45 -23.92 -77.20
CA THR A 35 41.21 -23.16 -77.44
C THR A 35 41.22 -22.33 -78.73
N ASN A 36 42.23 -22.51 -79.60
CA ASN A 36 42.41 -21.78 -80.86
C ASN A 36 42.52 -20.25 -80.66
N ILE A 37 43.06 -19.82 -79.52
CA ILE A 37 43.37 -18.41 -79.22
C ILE A 37 44.89 -18.24 -79.32
N ARG A 38 45.35 -17.09 -79.83
CA ARG A 38 46.78 -16.79 -79.96
C ARG A 38 47.33 -16.15 -78.70
N VAL A 39 48.36 -16.75 -78.14
CA VAL A 39 49.09 -16.26 -76.96
C VAL A 39 50.55 -15.94 -77.29
N ASN A 40 51.10 -15.00 -76.53
CA ASN A 40 52.50 -14.67 -76.49
C ASN A 40 53.03 -15.04 -75.09
N VAL A 41 54.08 -15.86 -75.06
CA VAL A 41 54.72 -16.37 -73.84
C VAL A 41 56.17 -15.85 -73.82
N PRO A 42 56.43 -14.70 -73.18
CA PRO A 42 57.78 -14.15 -73.02
C PRO A 42 58.52 -14.89 -71.90
N SER A 43 59.52 -15.70 -72.28
CA SER A 43 60.26 -16.56 -71.36
C SER A 43 61.77 -16.31 -71.42
N ASN A 44 62.46 -16.47 -70.29
CA ASN A 44 63.90 -16.48 -70.20
C ASN A 44 64.36 -17.81 -69.59
N PHE A 45 65.26 -18.50 -70.26
CA PHE A 45 65.81 -19.80 -69.86
C PHE A 45 67.27 -19.63 -69.46
N THR A 46 67.67 -20.22 -68.35
CA THR A 46 69.08 -20.46 -68.05
C THR A 46 69.38 -21.91 -68.36
N ILE A 47 70.26 -22.15 -69.33
CA ILE A 47 70.69 -23.49 -69.72
C ILE A 47 72.21 -23.61 -69.57
N ALA A 48 72.70 -24.84 -69.43
CA ALA A 48 74.13 -25.14 -69.48
C ALA A 48 74.39 -26.41 -70.29
N ILE A 49 75.67 -26.74 -70.50
CA ILE A 49 76.07 -28.05 -71.02
C ILE A 49 76.03 -29.04 -69.86
N SER A 50 75.24 -30.11 -70.03
CA SER A 50 75.02 -31.08 -68.96
C SER A 50 76.29 -31.81 -68.60
N THR A 51 76.50 -32.01 -67.30
CA THR A 51 77.60 -32.85 -66.79
C THR A 51 77.21 -34.32 -66.60
N GLN A 52 75.95 -34.68 -66.88
CA GLN A 52 75.44 -36.04 -66.72
C GLN A 52 76.10 -37.02 -67.72
N GLU A 53 76.38 -38.24 -67.25
CA GLU A 53 76.97 -39.29 -68.07
C GLU A 53 76.01 -39.70 -69.21
N GLY A 54 76.55 -39.88 -70.42
CA GLY A 54 75.76 -40.04 -71.66
C GLY A 54 75.27 -38.71 -72.27
N VAL A 55 74.80 -37.75 -71.47
CA VAL A 55 74.35 -36.45 -71.97
C VAL A 55 75.54 -35.57 -72.40
N LEU A 56 76.60 -35.53 -71.60
CA LEU A 56 77.84 -34.80 -71.91
C LEU A 56 78.50 -35.29 -73.22
N GLN A 57 78.28 -36.56 -73.59
CA GLN A 57 78.77 -37.11 -74.86
C GLN A 57 78.04 -36.48 -76.06
N ASN A 58 76.71 -36.29 -75.97
CA ASN A 58 75.95 -35.56 -76.99
C ASN A 58 76.47 -34.13 -77.16
N ALA A 59 76.85 -33.46 -76.07
CA ALA A 59 77.44 -32.12 -76.11
C ALA A 59 78.79 -32.10 -76.83
N ALA A 60 79.67 -33.06 -76.52
CA ALA A 60 80.98 -33.20 -77.15
C ALA A 60 80.89 -33.55 -78.65
N GLU A 61 79.82 -34.22 -79.09
CA GLU A 61 79.61 -34.57 -80.50
C GLU A 61 78.90 -33.47 -81.30
N ARG A 62 78.03 -32.66 -80.67
CA ARG A 62 77.12 -31.72 -81.37
C ARG A 62 77.40 -30.25 -81.14
N LEU A 63 78.02 -29.88 -80.02
CA LEU A 63 78.25 -28.48 -79.61
C LEU A 63 79.73 -28.08 -79.66
N LEU A 64 80.63 -29.05 -79.82
CA LEU A 64 82.07 -28.84 -79.89
C LEU A 64 82.44 -28.15 -81.21
N GLY A 65 83.27 -27.10 -81.13
CA GLY A 65 83.61 -26.26 -82.29
C GLY A 65 82.55 -25.23 -82.69
N LEU A 66 81.34 -25.26 -82.11
CA LEU A 66 80.40 -24.13 -82.21
C LEU A 66 80.89 -22.94 -81.36
N SER A 67 80.51 -21.73 -81.77
CA SER A 67 80.57 -20.54 -80.91
C SER A 67 79.43 -20.53 -79.88
N ASP A 68 79.54 -19.70 -78.85
CA ASP A 68 78.50 -19.56 -77.81
C ASP A 68 77.19 -19.03 -78.40
N GLN A 69 77.25 -18.15 -79.40
CA GLN A 69 76.06 -17.70 -80.12
C GLN A 69 75.37 -18.86 -80.85
N GLN A 70 76.12 -19.73 -81.53
CA GLN A 70 75.53 -20.89 -82.22
C GLN A 70 74.96 -21.93 -81.25
N ARG A 71 75.54 -22.09 -80.05
CA ARG A 71 74.94 -22.89 -78.96
C ARG A 71 73.64 -22.26 -78.47
N ALA A 72 73.62 -20.94 -78.27
CA ALA A 72 72.46 -20.18 -77.85
C ALA A 72 71.32 -20.21 -78.88
N ASP A 73 71.62 -20.06 -80.16
CA ASP A 73 70.66 -20.11 -81.28
C ASP A 73 70.01 -21.50 -81.38
N LEU A 74 70.82 -22.57 -81.31
CA LEU A 74 70.34 -23.96 -81.33
C LEU A 74 69.45 -24.26 -80.10
N GLY A 75 69.85 -23.82 -78.92
CA GLY A 75 69.04 -23.92 -77.71
C GLY A 75 67.70 -23.18 -77.88
N GLN A 76 67.74 -21.94 -78.38
CA GLN A 76 66.55 -21.12 -78.61
C GLN A 76 65.57 -21.78 -79.60
N GLU A 77 66.06 -22.39 -80.69
CA GLU A 77 65.20 -23.09 -81.66
C GLU A 77 64.48 -24.29 -81.02
N LEU A 78 65.20 -25.14 -80.29
CA LEU A 78 64.63 -26.32 -79.61
C LEU A 78 63.60 -25.93 -78.55
N ILE A 79 63.94 -24.93 -77.70
CA ILE A 79 63.04 -24.41 -76.67
C ILE A 79 61.77 -23.82 -77.31
N LEU A 80 61.90 -23.03 -78.38
CA LEU A 80 60.77 -22.42 -79.09
C LEU A 80 59.87 -23.47 -79.76
N GLY A 81 60.45 -24.56 -80.25
CA GLY A 81 59.74 -25.74 -80.73
C GLY A 81 58.86 -26.37 -79.64
N GLN A 82 59.46 -26.69 -78.48
CA GLN A 82 58.74 -27.35 -77.38
C GLN A 82 57.72 -26.45 -76.68
N LEU A 83 58.04 -25.18 -76.44
CA LEU A 83 57.07 -24.20 -75.93
C LEU A 83 55.80 -24.15 -76.79
N ARG A 84 55.93 -24.22 -78.12
CA ARG A 84 54.78 -24.24 -79.03
C ARG A 84 53.93 -25.51 -78.87
N LEU A 85 54.55 -26.67 -78.61
CA LEU A 85 53.84 -27.93 -78.39
C LEU A 85 53.09 -27.94 -77.04
N VAL A 86 53.73 -27.47 -75.96
CA VAL A 86 53.10 -27.38 -74.64
C VAL A 86 51.96 -26.35 -74.62
N VAL A 87 52.13 -25.19 -75.27
CA VAL A 87 51.05 -24.19 -75.41
C VAL A 87 49.87 -24.74 -76.22
N ALA A 88 50.12 -25.54 -77.27
CA ALA A 88 49.06 -26.15 -78.08
C ALA A 88 48.26 -27.24 -77.35
N SER A 89 48.82 -27.86 -76.28
CA SER A 89 48.16 -28.92 -75.52
C SER A 89 47.29 -28.43 -74.34
N LEU A 90 47.39 -27.14 -73.99
CA LEU A 90 46.74 -26.52 -72.84
C LEU A 90 45.78 -25.39 -73.24
N THR A 91 44.75 -25.16 -72.42
CA THR A 91 43.90 -23.96 -72.56
C THR A 91 44.51 -22.75 -71.83
N ILE A 92 44.00 -21.55 -72.12
CA ILE A 92 44.48 -20.30 -71.49
C ILE A 92 44.16 -20.27 -69.99
N GLU A 93 43.03 -20.87 -69.61
CA GLU A 93 42.61 -21.06 -68.23
C GLU A 93 43.59 -21.97 -67.49
N GLU A 94 43.94 -23.13 -68.07
CA GLU A 94 44.93 -24.06 -67.49
C GLU A 94 46.28 -23.34 -67.27
N ILE A 95 46.75 -22.60 -68.27
CA ILE A 95 48.03 -21.86 -68.24
C ILE A 95 48.05 -20.75 -67.16
N ASN A 96 46.92 -20.09 -66.90
CA ASN A 96 46.87 -18.98 -65.93
C ASN A 96 46.44 -19.39 -64.52
N GLN A 97 45.64 -20.45 -64.37
CA GLN A 97 45.21 -20.98 -63.06
C GLN A 97 46.31 -21.79 -62.37
N ASP A 98 47.09 -22.57 -63.13
CA ASP A 98 48.11 -23.48 -62.60
C ASP A 98 49.47 -23.23 -63.29
N ARG A 99 50.07 -22.08 -62.94
CA ARG A 99 51.37 -21.65 -63.47
C ARG A 99 52.50 -22.62 -63.09
N GLU A 100 52.41 -23.32 -61.95
CA GLU A 100 53.42 -24.30 -61.51
C GLU A 100 53.40 -25.55 -62.40
N LYS A 101 52.22 -26.13 -62.67
CA LYS A 101 52.07 -27.23 -63.64
C LYS A 101 52.52 -26.83 -65.04
N PHE A 102 52.23 -25.60 -65.49
CA PHE A 102 52.70 -25.09 -66.78
C PHE A 102 54.23 -25.00 -66.84
N LEU A 103 54.88 -24.47 -65.79
CA LEU A 103 56.35 -24.43 -65.67
C LEU A 103 56.96 -25.83 -65.66
N ASN A 104 56.40 -26.77 -64.89
CA ASN A 104 56.88 -28.15 -64.81
C ASN A 104 56.78 -28.88 -66.17
N LEU A 105 55.64 -28.75 -66.87
CA LEU A 105 55.46 -29.32 -68.20
C LEU A 105 56.43 -28.73 -69.23
N ILE A 106 56.70 -27.42 -69.17
CA ILE A 106 57.70 -26.78 -70.01
C ILE A 106 59.10 -27.32 -69.69
N ALA A 107 59.49 -27.37 -68.42
CA ALA A 107 60.79 -27.85 -68.00
C ALA A 107 61.03 -29.29 -68.50
N GLU A 108 60.12 -30.22 -68.19
CA GLU A 108 60.23 -31.64 -68.57
C GLU A 108 60.39 -31.84 -70.09
N ASN A 109 59.56 -31.16 -70.90
CA ASN A 109 59.58 -31.34 -72.36
C ASN A 109 60.77 -30.62 -73.03
N VAL A 110 61.15 -29.44 -72.53
CA VAL A 110 62.33 -28.71 -73.04
C VAL A 110 63.62 -29.44 -72.69
N ASP A 111 63.78 -29.87 -71.43
CA ASP A 111 64.97 -30.56 -70.94
C ASP A 111 65.17 -31.90 -71.66
N THR A 112 64.09 -32.65 -71.90
CA THR A 112 64.11 -33.89 -72.71
C THR A 112 64.60 -33.68 -74.15
N GLU A 113 64.34 -32.53 -74.78
CA GLU A 113 64.92 -32.22 -76.10
C GLU A 113 66.36 -31.71 -76.02
N LEU A 114 66.66 -30.83 -75.06
CA LEU A 114 67.98 -30.25 -74.87
C LEU A 114 69.03 -31.33 -74.54
N HIS A 115 68.66 -32.35 -73.77
CA HIS A 115 69.52 -33.51 -73.50
C HIS A 115 69.95 -34.27 -74.76
N LYS A 116 69.18 -34.22 -75.86
CA LYS A 116 69.55 -34.83 -77.16
C LYS A 116 70.67 -34.06 -77.87
N VAL A 117 70.90 -32.79 -77.53
CA VAL A 117 72.05 -32.00 -77.99
C VAL A 117 73.11 -31.80 -76.91
N GLY A 118 72.87 -32.28 -75.69
CA GLY A 118 73.81 -32.21 -74.56
C GLY A 118 73.67 -30.96 -73.67
N LEU A 119 72.55 -30.25 -73.79
CA LEU A 119 72.19 -29.11 -72.95
C LEU A 119 71.21 -29.56 -71.85
N GLU A 120 71.19 -28.90 -70.70
CA GLU A 120 70.22 -29.10 -69.61
C GLU A 120 69.61 -27.77 -69.15
N VAL A 121 68.38 -27.80 -68.63
CA VAL A 121 67.68 -26.63 -68.10
C VAL A 121 68.02 -26.41 -66.63
N ILE A 122 68.72 -25.32 -66.32
CA ILE A 122 68.98 -24.90 -64.92
C ILE A 122 67.78 -24.15 -64.35
N ASN A 123 67.15 -23.28 -65.14
CA ASN A 123 66.01 -22.46 -64.68
C ASN A 123 65.13 -22.00 -65.85
N VAL A 124 63.84 -21.82 -65.58
CA VAL A 124 62.85 -21.22 -66.50
C VAL A 124 62.12 -20.10 -65.77
N ASN A 125 62.15 -18.89 -66.32
CA ASN A 125 61.37 -17.75 -65.85
C ASN A 125 60.41 -17.28 -66.94
N ILE A 126 59.10 -17.31 -66.66
CA ILE A 126 58.06 -16.90 -67.60
C ILE A 126 57.42 -15.60 -67.10
N THR A 127 57.50 -14.55 -67.92
CA THR A 127 56.87 -13.25 -67.66
C THR A 127 55.40 -13.28 -68.10
N ASP A 128 54.61 -12.25 -67.80
CA ASP A 128 53.17 -12.31 -68.01
C ASP A 128 52.75 -12.61 -69.46
N ILE A 129 51.87 -13.60 -69.55
CA ILE A 129 51.35 -14.17 -70.78
C ILE A 129 50.23 -13.26 -71.29
N THR A 130 50.29 -12.92 -72.57
CA THR A 130 49.34 -12.01 -73.22
C THR A 130 48.68 -12.69 -74.41
N ASP A 131 47.48 -12.28 -74.78
CA ASP A 131 46.74 -12.84 -75.90
C ASP A 131 46.36 -11.77 -76.95
N GLU A 132 46.25 -12.16 -78.22
CA GLU A 132 45.96 -11.22 -79.33
C GLU A 132 44.50 -10.73 -79.34
N SER A 133 43.58 -11.33 -78.58
CA SER A 133 42.13 -11.02 -78.59
C SER A 133 41.62 -10.27 -77.35
N GLY A 134 42.47 -10.02 -76.35
CA GLY A 134 42.08 -9.43 -75.06
C GLY A 134 41.26 -10.37 -74.16
N TYR A 135 41.28 -11.67 -74.45
CA TYR A 135 40.50 -12.71 -73.77
C TYR A 135 40.86 -12.85 -72.29
N ILE A 136 42.16 -12.83 -71.95
CA ILE A 136 42.64 -12.90 -70.55
C ILE A 136 42.10 -11.69 -69.76
N GLN A 137 42.12 -10.51 -70.36
CA GLN A 137 41.59 -9.28 -69.76
C GLN A 137 40.05 -9.27 -69.69
N ALA A 138 39.35 -10.01 -70.57
CA ALA A 138 37.91 -10.19 -70.50
C ALA A 138 37.52 -11.15 -69.36
N ILE A 139 38.21 -12.30 -69.22
CA ILE A 139 38.01 -13.23 -68.11
C ILE A 139 38.32 -12.56 -66.76
N GLY A 140 39.45 -11.85 -66.64
CA GLY A 140 39.81 -11.16 -65.39
C GLY A 140 38.75 -10.15 -64.94
N ARG A 141 38.22 -9.35 -65.87
CA ARG A 141 37.11 -8.41 -65.58
C ARG A 141 35.81 -9.12 -65.24
N LYS A 142 35.48 -10.22 -65.93
CA LYS A 142 34.28 -11.04 -65.65
C LYS A 142 34.36 -11.64 -64.23
N ALA A 143 35.45 -12.31 -63.90
CA ALA A 143 35.64 -12.94 -62.58
C ALA A 143 35.62 -11.90 -61.44
N ALA A 144 36.21 -10.72 -61.64
CA ALA A 144 36.13 -9.62 -60.68
C ALA A 144 34.69 -9.11 -60.49
N ALA A 145 33.93 -8.94 -61.58
CA ALA A 145 32.53 -8.53 -61.51
C ALA A 145 31.62 -9.59 -60.86
N GLU A 146 31.85 -10.88 -61.15
CA GLU A 146 31.13 -11.99 -60.51
C GLU A 146 31.44 -12.09 -59.00
N ALA A 147 32.70 -11.88 -58.60
CA ALA A 147 33.08 -11.84 -57.19
C ALA A 147 32.48 -10.64 -56.43
N ILE A 148 32.43 -9.46 -57.05
CA ILE A 148 31.78 -8.27 -56.47
C ILE A 148 30.27 -8.51 -56.33
N ALA A 149 29.61 -8.99 -57.38
CA ALA A 149 28.16 -9.25 -57.36
C ALA A 149 27.78 -10.32 -56.32
N GLN A 150 28.60 -11.37 -56.13
CA GLN A 150 28.37 -12.35 -55.06
C GLN A 150 28.52 -11.69 -53.67
N ALA A 151 29.54 -10.87 -53.45
CA ALA A 151 29.73 -10.17 -52.18
C ALA A 151 28.58 -9.19 -51.87
N GLU A 152 28.04 -8.50 -52.90
CA GLU A 152 26.85 -7.64 -52.76
C GLU A 152 25.59 -8.45 -52.39
N VAL A 153 25.39 -9.63 -53.00
CA VAL A 153 24.30 -10.55 -52.65
C VAL A 153 24.45 -11.08 -51.21
N ASP A 154 25.65 -11.49 -50.83
CA ASP A 154 25.94 -11.99 -49.48
C ASP A 154 25.65 -10.92 -48.42
N VAL A 155 26.10 -9.67 -48.64
CA VAL A 155 25.81 -8.53 -47.76
C VAL A 155 24.30 -8.26 -47.67
N ALA A 156 23.60 -8.21 -48.80
CA ALA A 156 22.16 -7.98 -48.81
C ALA A 156 21.36 -9.08 -48.09
N GLU A 157 21.81 -10.35 -48.16
CA GLU A 157 21.23 -11.44 -47.37
C GLU A 157 21.52 -11.28 -45.87
N GLN A 158 22.74 -10.91 -45.47
CA GLN A 158 23.05 -10.65 -44.05
C GLN A 158 22.23 -9.47 -43.49
N GLU A 159 22.07 -8.37 -44.24
CA GLU A 159 21.22 -7.25 -43.84
C GLU A 159 19.75 -7.68 -43.71
N ARG A 160 19.23 -8.46 -44.66
CA ARG A 160 17.88 -9.03 -44.63
C ARG A 160 17.66 -9.91 -43.39
N MET A 161 18.60 -10.79 -43.08
CA MET A 161 18.53 -11.65 -41.89
C MET A 161 18.64 -10.85 -40.60
N GLY A 162 19.52 -9.85 -40.55
CA GLY A 162 19.66 -8.92 -39.42
C GLY A 162 18.36 -8.16 -39.13
N ALA A 163 17.72 -7.59 -40.16
CA ALA A 163 16.45 -6.89 -40.04
C ALA A 163 15.32 -7.81 -39.53
N ILE A 164 15.22 -9.03 -40.06
CA ILE A 164 14.26 -10.04 -39.59
C ILE A 164 14.53 -10.40 -38.12
N GLY A 165 15.79 -10.59 -37.72
CA GLY A 165 16.18 -10.85 -36.34
C GLY A 165 15.80 -9.73 -35.38
N VAL A 166 16.03 -8.46 -35.77
CA VAL A 166 15.68 -7.27 -34.98
C VAL A 166 14.16 -7.17 -34.76
N GLU A 167 13.36 -7.30 -35.82
CA GLU A 167 11.89 -7.20 -35.68
C GLU A 167 11.27 -8.42 -34.99
N THR A 168 11.88 -9.61 -35.10
CA THR A 168 11.49 -10.78 -34.31
C THR A 168 11.75 -10.53 -32.82
N ALA A 169 12.98 -10.14 -32.44
CA ALA A 169 13.32 -9.81 -31.06
C ALA A 169 12.50 -8.63 -30.49
N ARG A 170 12.05 -7.70 -31.34
CA ARG A 170 11.14 -6.61 -30.98
C ARG A 170 9.73 -7.13 -30.69
N ARG A 171 9.20 -8.02 -31.53
CA ARG A 171 7.91 -8.69 -31.35
C ARG A 171 7.90 -9.51 -30.05
N ASP A 172 8.91 -10.36 -29.85
CA ASP A 172 8.98 -11.25 -28.69
C ASP A 172 9.07 -10.46 -27.38
N ARG A 173 9.83 -9.35 -27.38
CA ARG A 173 9.86 -8.39 -26.26
C ARG A 173 8.49 -7.75 -26.00
N ALA A 174 7.77 -7.36 -27.04
CA ALA A 174 6.44 -6.76 -26.89
C ALA A 174 5.40 -7.76 -26.33
N VAL A 175 5.46 -9.02 -26.75
CA VAL A 175 4.64 -10.11 -26.19
C VAL A 175 4.98 -10.31 -24.71
N ALA A 176 6.25 -10.56 -24.37
CA ALA A 176 6.66 -10.84 -22.99
C ALA A 176 6.39 -9.68 -22.01
N VAL A 177 6.46 -8.42 -22.46
CA VAL A 177 6.06 -7.26 -21.67
C VAL A 177 4.53 -7.24 -21.45
N SER A 178 3.75 -7.52 -22.49
CA SER A 178 2.28 -7.55 -22.41
C SER A 178 1.78 -8.68 -21.49
N GLU A 179 2.39 -9.86 -21.57
CA GLU A 179 2.09 -11.01 -20.71
C GLU A 179 2.37 -10.69 -19.23
N ARG A 180 3.57 -10.18 -18.91
CA ARG A 180 3.91 -9.77 -17.53
C ARG A 180 3.01 -8.65 -17.01
N GLN A 181 2.57 -7.74 -17.86
CA GLN A 181 1.62 -6.69 -17.47
C GLN A 181 0.24 -7.26 -17.16
N ALA A 182 -0.26 -8.21 -17.98
CA ALA A 182 -1.52 -8.90 -17.73
C ALA A 182 -1.47 -9.77 -16.46
N GLU A 183 -0.37 -10.50 -16.24
CA GLU A 183 -0.10 -11.26 -15.01
C GLU A 183 -0.08 -10.35 -13.78
N SER A 184 0.64 -9.22 -13.86
CA SER A 184 0.73 -8.23 -12.77
C SER A 184 -0.64 -7.64 -12.42
N LEU A 185 -1.46 -7.29 -13.42
CA LEU A 185 -2.81 -6.78 -13.22
C LEU A 185 -3.75 -7.84 -12.62
N SER A 186 -3.63 -9.09 -13.05
CA SER A 186 -4.37 -10.23 -12.49
C SER A 186 -4.01 -10.45 -11.01
N GLY A 187 -2.71 -10.46 -10.70
CA GLY A 187 -2.21 -10.57 -9.33
C GLY A 187 -2.68 -9.44 -8.42
N GLN A 188 -2.63 -8.18 -8.90
CA GLN A 188 -3.17 -7.02 -8.19
C GLN A 188 -4.68 -7.16 -7.92
N LYS A 189 -5.47 -7.60 -8.90
CA LYS A 189 -6.92 -7.78 -8.74
C LYS A 189 -7.28 -8.92 -7.80
N GLN A 190 -6.51 -10.01 -7.81
CA GLN A 190 -6.70 -11.12 -6.86
C GLN A 190 -6.28 -10.73 -5.43
N ALA A 191 -5.21 -9.92 -5.27
CA ALA A 191 -4.83 -9.35 -3.98
C ALA A 191 -5.90 -8.39 -3.44
N GLU A 192 -6.39 -7.45 -4.27
CA GLU A 192 -7.47 -6.52 -3.92
C GLU A 192 -8.76 -7.26 -3.52
N ARG A 193 -9.14 -8.31 -4.26
CA ARG A 193 -10.27 -9.18 -3.93
C ARG A 193 -10.08 -9.87 -2.58
N THR A 194 -8.88 -10.40 -2.32
CA THR A 194 -8.55 -11.10 -1.07
C THR A 194 -8.61 -10.14 0.11
N GLN A 195 -8.05 -8.93 -0.03
CA GLN A 195 -8.11 -7.87 0.99
C GLN A 195 -9.57 -7.45 1.27
N ARG A 196 -10.40 -7.24 0.23
CA ARG A 196 -11.83 -6.92 0.41
C ARG A 196 -12.59 -8.00 1.17
N ILE A 197 -12.29 -9.29 0.92
CA ILE A 197 -12.90 -10.42 1.66
C ILE A 197 -12.43 -10.43 3.12
N GLN A 198 -11.14 -10.21 3.39
CA GLN A 198 -10.60 -10.16 4.75
C GLN A 198 -11.16 -9.00 5.56
N MET A 199 -11.29 -7.80 4.97
CA MET A 199 -11.92 -6.65 5.64
C MET A 199 -13.39 -6.94 5.94
N ALA A 200 -14.18 -7.38 4.95
CA ALA A 200 -15.59 -7.68 5.16
C ALA A 200 -15.84 -8.82 6.19
N ALA A 201 -14.91 -9.77 6.32
CA ALA A 201 -14.97 -10.80 7.35
C ALA A 201 -14.66 -10.21 8.75
N ALA A 202 -13.63 -9.37 8.87
CA ALA A 202 -13.29 -8.70 10.12
C ALA A 202 -14.37 -7.70 10.56
N ASP A 203 -14.98 -6.96 9.62
CA ASP A 203 -16.11 -6.05 9.88
C ASP A 203 -17.32 -6.84 10.39
N ALA A 204 -17.62 -8.00 9.78
CA ALA A 204 -18.72 -8.87 10.22
C ALA A 204 -18.45 -9.51 11.59
N GLU A 205 -17.21 -9.88 11.90
CA GLU A 205 -16.80 -10.37 13.22
C GLU A 205 -16.91 -9.27 14.29
N ALA A 206 -16.46 -8.05 13.97
CA ALA A 206 -16.55 -6.89 14.85
C ALA A 206 -18.02 -6.52 15.15
N VAL A 207 -18.87 -6.45 14.12
CA VAL A 207 -20.31 -6.21 14.28
C VAL A 207 -21.00 -7.36 15.03
N GLY A 208 -20.56 -8.61 14.84
CA GLY A 208 -21.01 -9.74 15.66
C GLY A 208 -20.63 -9.60 17.15
N GLY A 209 -19.40 -9.14 17.43
CA GLY A 209 -18.93 -8.81 18.76
C GLY A 209 -19.71 -7.67 19.42
N GLU A 210 -20.00 -6.61 18.65
CA GLU A 210 -20.78 -5.46 19.11
C GLU A 210 -22.23 -5.85 19.43
N ASN A 211 -22.93 -6.54 18.51
CA ASN A 211 -24.30 -7.03 18.74
C ASN A 211 -24.38 -7.99 19.95
N THR A 212 -23.38 -8.85 20.15
CA THR A 212 -23.38 -9.77 21.31
C THR A 212 -22.99 -9.08 22.62
N ALA A 213 -22.24 -7.98 22.57
CA ALA A 213 -22.01 -7.12 23.73
C ALA A 213 -23.26 -6.29 24.07
N GLU A 214 -23.93 -5.70 23.08
CA GLU A 214 -25.18 -4.95 23.25
C GLU A 214 -26.30 -5.85 23.79
N ALA A 215 -26.46 -7.06 23.26
CA ALA A 215 -27.43 -8.04 23.78
C ALA A 215 -27.21 -8.35 25.27
N ARG A 216 -25.95 -8.54 25.71
CA ARG A 216 -25.60 -8.75 27.13
C ARG A 216 -25.86 -7.52 27.98
N MET A 217 -25.63 -6.32 27.46
CA MET A 217 -25.95 -5.06 28.14
C MET A 217 -27.47 -4.90 28.30
N ALA A 218 -28.26 -5.23 27.28
CA ALA A 218 -29.72 -5.18 27.32
C ALA A 218 -30.32 -6.23 28.27
N GLU A 219 -29.78 -7.45 28.27
CA GLU A 219 -30.11 -8.52 29.23
C GLU A 219 -29.82 -8.07 30.68
N SER A 220 -28.60 -7.57 30.92
CA SER A 220 -28.19 -7.02 32.23
C SER A 220 -29.06 -5.83 32.68
N ALA A 221 -29.48 -4.98 31.74
CA ALA A 221 -30.37 -3.85 32.01
C ALA A 221 -31.81 -4.29 32.35
N ALA A 222 -32.32 -5.33 31.68
CA ALA A 222 -33.62 -5.92 31.98
C ALA A 222 -33.64 -6.57 33.37
N ASP A 223 -32.60 -7.33 33.72
CA ASP A 223 -32.43 -7.89 35.07
C ASP A 223 -32.38 -6.79 36.15
N LEU A 224 -31.63 -5.71 35.89
CA LEU A 224 -31.59 -4.54 36.79
C LEU A 224 -32.96 -3.84 36.90
N GLU A 225 -33.79 -3.84 35.85
CA GLU A 225 -35.15 -3.30 35.91
C GLU A 225 -36.10 -4.19 36.70
N VAL A 226 -36.01 -5.52 36.56
CA VAL A 226 -36.75 -6.50 37.37
C VAL A 226 -36.39 -6.31 38.86
N MET A 227 -35.09 -6.30 39.18
CA MET A 227 -34.60 -6.09 40.55
C MET A 227 -35.04 -4.74 41.14
N ARG A 228 -35.09 -3.67 40.34
CA ARG A 228 -35.66 -2.37 40.75
C ARG A 228 -37.16 -2.47 41.03
N LYS A 229 -37.94 -3.13 40.17
CA LYS A 229 -39.39 -3.33 40.36
C LYS A 229 -39.70 -4.19 41.58
N GLU A 230 -38.89 -5.19 41.89
CA GLU A 230 -39.01 -5.97 43.12
C GLU A 230 -38.64 -5.17 44.38
N ALA A 231 -37.58 -4.37 44.31
CA ALA A 231 -37.21 -3.45 45.39
C ALA A 231 -38.31 -2.40 45.66
N GLU A 232 -38.87 -1.80 44.60
CA GLU A 232 -40.03 -0.91 44.70
C GLU A 232 -41.25 -1.60 45.30
N ARG A 233 -41.60 -2.81 44.82
CA ARG A 233 -42.72 -3.60 45.36
C ARG A 233 -42.52 -3.88 46.85
N THR A 234 -41.31 -4.25 47.24
CA THR A 234 -40.92 -4.48 48.64
C THR A 234 -41.05 -3.21 49.48
N GLN A 235 -40.62 -2.05 48.94
CA GLN A 235 -40.74 -0.77 49.64
C GLN A 235 -42.20 -0.30 49.76
N ARG A 236 -43.02 -0.47 48.72
CA ARG A 236 -44.47 -0.21 48.77
C ARG A 236 -45.17 -1.08 49.83
N ILE A 237 -44.77 -2.34 49.98
CA ILE A 237 -45.27 -3.23 51.04
C ILE A 237 -44.86 -2.72 52.44
N ARG A 238 -43.60 -2.28 52.63
CA ARG A 238 -43.15 -1.70 53.92
C ARG A 238 -43.92 -0.42 54.28
N VAL A 239 -44.12 0.49 53.31
CA VAL A 239 -44.89 1.72 53.53
C VAL A 239 -46.35 1.40 53.85
N ALA A 240 -47.00 0.51 53.10
CA ALA A 240 -48.38 0.09 53.38
C ALA A 240 -48.55 -0.57 54.77
N ALA A 241 -47.55 -1.31 55.25
CA ALA A 241 -47.55 -1.87 56.59
C ALA A 241 -47.43 -0.77 57.67
N ALA A 242 -46.52 0.18 57.51
CA ALA A 242 -46.37 1.33 58.43
C ALA A 242 -47.63 2.22 58.44
N ASP A 243 -48.24 2.47 57.29
CA ASP A 243 -49.50 3.21 57.15
C ASP A 243 -50.71 2.48 57.77
N ALA A 244 -50.65 1.16 57.91
CA ALA A 244 -51.67 0.38 58.61
C ALA A 244 -51.46 0.47 60.13
N GLU A 245 -50.22 0.32 60.60
CA GLU A 245 -49.85 0.47 62.01
C GLU A 245 -50.15 1.88 62.54
N ALA A 246 -49.83 2.92 61.77
CA ALA A 246 -50.15 4.31 62.09
C ALA A 246 -51.68 4.53 62.24
N ARG A 247 -52.49 3.95 61.34
CA ARG A 247 -53.96 4.04 61.42
C ARG A 247 -54.55 3.25 62.59
N VAL A 248 -53.92 2.16 63.04
CA VAL A 248 -54.32 1.48 64.29
C VAL A 248 -54.03 2.39 65.49
N GLY A 249 -52.86 3.03 65.55
CA GLY A 249 -52.52 4.01 66.58
C GLY A 249 -53.45 5.22 66.62
N GLU A 250 -53.81 5.78 65.46
CA GLU A 250 -54.73 6.91 65.35
C GLU A 250 -56.15 6.56 65.85
N ASN A 251 -56.69 5.39 65.46
CA ASN A 251 -58.00 4.93 65.94
C ASN A 251 -58.03 4.72 67.46
N LEU A 252 -56.96 4.17 68.04
CA LEU A 252 -56.83 4.04 69.50
C LEU A 252 -56.76 5.41 70.20
N SER A 253 -56.07 6.38 69.61
CA SER A 253 -56.03 7.77 70.11
C SER A 253 -57.43 8.41 70.11
N LEU A 254 -58.18 8.27 69.00
CA LEU A 254 -59.54 8.79 68.86
C LEU A 254 -60.52 8.17 69.88
N GLN A 255 -60.42 6.87 70.15
CA GLN A 255 -61.23 6.21 71.19
C GLN A 255 -60.95 6.78 72.59
N ASN A 256 -59.68 6.95 72.96
CA ASN A 256 -59.28 7.52 74.25
C ASN A 256 -59.76 8.98 74.43
N ILE A 257 -59.75 9.77 73.35
CA ILE A 257 -60.27 11.16 73.35
C ILE A 257 -61.80 11.15 73.55
N ALA A 258 -62.53 10.27 72.84
CA ALA A 258 -63.99 10.17 72.96
C ALA A 258 -64.43 9.74 74.37
N GLU A 259 -63.77 8.75 74.97
CA GLU A 259 -64.09 8.29 76.32
C GLU A 259 -63.80 9.38 77.38
N SER A 260 -62.73 10.16 77.18
CA SER A 260 -62.38 11.31 78.02
C SER A 260 -63.41 12.44 77.92
N ALA A 261 -63.92 12.71 76.72
CA ALA A 261 -64.98 13.71 76.50
C ALA A 261 -66.31 13.31 77.15
N ALA A 262 -66.71 12.04 77.06
CA ALA A 262 -67.90 11.52 77.72
C ALA A 262 -67.84 11.69 79.26
N LYS A 263 -66.68 11.40 79.86
CA LYS A 263 -66.44 11.58 81.31
C LYS A 263 -66.48 13.05 81.75
N LEU A 264 -66.26 14.01 80.85
CA LEU A 264 -66.33 15.44 81.15
C LEU A 264 -67.77 15.96 81.23
N GLU A 265 -68.65 15.53 80.32
CA GLU A 265 -70.05 16.00 80.31
C GLU A 265 -70.89 15.48 81.47
N VAL A 266 -70.64 14.26 81.95
CA VAL A 266 -71.29 13.73 83.17
C VAL A 266 -71.06 14.70 84.36
N ARG A 267 -69.82 15.18 84.53
CA ARG A 267 -69.46 16.14 85.60
C ARG A 267 -70.10 17.52 85.41
N ARG A 268 -70.27 17.98 84.15
CA ARG A 268 -70.99 19.23 83.84
C ARG A 268 -72.46 19.13 84.21
N ALA A 269 -73.11 18.01 83.88
CA ALA A 269 -74.52 17.77 84.20
C ALA A 269 -74.81 17.78 85.72
N GLU A 270 -73.93 17.20 86.53
CA GLU A 270 -74.05 17.22 88.00
C GLU A 270 -73.92 18.64 88.59
N ALA A 271 -72.92 19.41 88.15
CA ALA A 271 -72.75 20.80 88.57
C ALA A 271 -73.98 21.66 88.20
N SER A 272 -74.52 21.49 86.99
CA SER A 272 -75.73 22.15 86.50
C SER A 272 -77.03 21.68 87.18
N ARG A 273 -77.00 20.61 87.99
CA ARG A 273 -78.12 20.17 88.84
C ARG A 273 -78.05 20.82 90.23
N LEU A 274 -76.84 20.95 90.79
CA LEU A 274 -76.63 21.62 92.08
C LEU A 274 -76.98 23.11 92.04
N GLY A 275 -76.55 23.84 90.98
CA GLY A 275 -76.83 25.28 90.86
C GLY A 275 -78.33 25.62 90.92
N ARG A 276 -79.15 24.92 90.14
CA ARG A 276 -80.62 25.14 90.09
C ARG A 276 -81.36 24.85 91.40
N LEU A 277 -80.81 24.00 92.27
CA LEU A 277 -81.39 23.74 93.59
C LEU A 277 -81.11 24.90 94.58
N ALA A 278 -79.94 25.53 94.48
CA ALA A 278 -79.62 26.72 95.26
C ALA A 278 -80.46 27.93 94.80
N GLU A 279 -80.56 28.14 93.49
CA GLU A 279 -81.33 29.23 92.87
C GLU A 279 -82.81 29.19 93.28
N ALA A 280 -83.46 28.03 93.16
CA ALA A 280 -84.85 27.82 93.57
C ALA A 280 -85.11 27.95 95.10
N SER A 281 -84.05 27.96 95.92
CA SER A 281 -84.18 28.26 97.36
C SER A 281 -84.18 29.77 97.64
N ALA A 282 -83.35 30.54 96.93
CA ALA A 282 -83.26 32.00 97.09
C ALA A 282 -84.56 32.72 96.70
N ASP A 283 -85.20 32.31 95.61
CA ASP A 283 -86.46 32.92 95.14
C ASP A 283 -87.61 32.81 96.17
N ARG A 284 -87.64 31.72 96.96
CA ARG A 284 -88.67 31.53 98.00
C ARG A 284 -88.55 32.55 99.12
N ASP A 285 -87.33 32.90 99.52
CA ASP A 285 -87.09 33.88 100.58
C ASP A 285 -87.37 35.31 100.12
N VAL A 286 -87.01 35.66 98.88
CA VAL A 286 -87.38 36.95 98.26
C VAL A 286 -88.90 37.11 98.15
N ALA A 287 -89.63 36.05 97.80
CA ALA A 287 -91.09 36.09 97.70
C ALA A 287 -91.79 36.28 99.06
N ARG A 288 -91.25 35.69 100.14
CA ARG A 288 -91.77 35.85 101.51
C ARG A 288 -91.65 37.30 102.00
N LEU A 289 -90.44 37.86 101.95
CA LEU A 289 -90.15 39.22 102.43
C LEU A 289 -90.98 40.30 101.73
N ARG A 290 -91.31 40.10 100.44
CA ARG A 290 -92.18 41.04 99.69
C ARG A 290 -93.60 41.11 100.25
N LYS A 291 -94.20 39.98 100.63
CA LYS A 291 -95.58 39.98 101.17
C LYS A 291 -95.68 40.60 102.55
N GLU A 292 -94.66 40.41 103.39
CA GLU A 292 -94.59 41.01 104.73
C GLU A 292 -94.54 42.56 104.64
N ALA A 293 -93.82 43.11 103.65
CA ALA A 293 -93.80 44.55 103.38
C ALA A 293 -95.11 45.11 102.80
N GLU A 294 -95.86 44.30 102.03
CA GLU A 294 -97.10 44.71 101.35
C GLU A 294 -98.27 44.89 102.34
N VAL A 295 -98.36 44.01 103.36
CA VAL A 295 -99.36 44.12 104.44
C VAL A 295 -99.17 45.41 105.26
N ALA A 296 -97.92 45.76 105.60
CA ALA A 296 -97.61 46.92 106.44
C ALA A 296 -98.04 48.27 105.82
N GLN A 297 -98.09 48.38 104.49
CA GLN A 297 -98.56 49.62 103.83
C GLN A 297 -100.09 49.79 103.85
N LEU A 298 -100.84 48.68 103.90
CA LEU A 298 -102.30 48.70 103.94
C LEU A 298 -102.83 49.15 105.31
N GLU A 299 -102.21 48.70 106.40
CA GLU A 299 -102.61 49.14 107.75
C GLU A 299 -102.35 50.65 107.97
N ALA A 300 -101.21 51.15 107.50
CA ALA A 300 -100.84 52.56 107.59
C ALA A 300 -101.80 53.49 106.82
N THR A 301 -102.37 53.04 105.70
CA THR A 301 -103.25 53.86 104.85
C THR A 301 -104.73 53.89 105.30
N VAL A 302 -105.16 52.97 106.17
CA VAL A 302 -106.50 53.00 106.79
C VAL A 302 -106.55 54.03 107.92
N LEU A 303 -105.57 54.00 108.83
CA LEU A 303 -105.48 54.94 109.96
C LEU A 303 -105.40 56.40 109.48
N ALA A 304 -104.58 56.67 108.47
CA ALA A 304 -104.38 58.02 107.92
C ALA A 304 -105.66 58.69 107.39
N LYS A 305 -106.73 57.95 107.09
CA LYS A 305 -108.02 58.51 106.64
C LYS A 305 -108.95 58.89 107.79
N GLN A 306 -108.85 58.23 108.94
CA GLN A 306 -109.72 58.53 110.10
C GLN A 306 -109.30 59.81 110.84
N GLU A 307 -108.03 60.19 110.75
CA GLU A 307 -107.49 61.40 111.39
C GLU A 307 -107.88 62.73 110.70
N VAL A 308 -108.24 62.68 109.40
CA VAL A 308 -108.38 63.88 108.55
C VAL A 308 -109.74 64.56 108.68
N GLU A 309 -110.85 63.82 108.61
CA GLU A 309 -112.21 64.38 108.73
C GLU A 309 -112.46 64.99 110.12
N ARG A 310 -111.76 64.51 111.15
CA ARG A 310 -111.84 65.03 112.52
C ARG A 310 -111.16 66.42 112.69
N ARG A 311 -110.47 66.94 111.67
CA ARG A 311 -109.63 68.16 111.76
C ARG A 311 -110.03 69.31 110.83
N LYS A 312 -111.34 69.50 110.61
CA LYS A 312 -111.92 70.74 110.04
C LYS A 312 -113.02 71.37 110.91
N VAL A 313 -113.01 71.07 112.21
CA VAL A 313 -113.74 71.82 113.24
C VAL A 313 -112.68 72.47 114.14
N GLU A 314 -112.75 73.81 114.26
CA GLU A 314 -111.85 74.66 115.09
C GLU A 314 -110.36 74.61 114.62
N ILE A 315 -109.45 75.52 114.96
CA ILE A 315 -109.30 76.38 116.15
C ILE A 315 -108.91 77.81 115.77
N ASP A 316 -109.29 78.76 116.63
CA ASP A 316 -108.98 80.19 116.56
C ASP A 316 -107.83 80.60 117.53
N ALA A 317 -107.20 81.75 117.30
CA ALA A 317 -106.32 82.51 118.21
C ALA A 317 -104.91 81.93 118.67
N PRO A 318 -104.00 82.76 119.27
CA PRO A 318 -102.56 82.46 119.53
C PRO A 318 -102.13 82.65 121.03
N PRO A 319 -100.84 82.84 121.46
CA PRO A 319 -99.50 82.27 121.10
C PRO A 319 -98.57 81.84 122.32
N GLY A 320 -97.47 81.07 122.08
CA GLY A 320 -96.11 81.36 122.64
C GLY A 320 -95.35 80.46 123.68
N ALA A 321 -94.26 79.76 123.24
CA ALA A 321 -92.92 79.45 123.87
C ALA A 321 -92.80 78.69 125.26
N PRO A 322 -91.62 78.18 125.76
CA PRO A 322 -90.24 77.95 125.20
C PRO A 322 -89.45 76.59 125.53
N SER A 323 -88.41 76.25 124.73
CA SER A 323 -87.03 75.62 124.95
C SER A 323 -86.59 74.40 125.84
N GLU A 324 -85.88 73.41 125.20
CA GLU A 324 -84.58 72.67 125.55
C GLU A 324 -84.35 71.73 126.80
N PRO A 325 -83.24 70.90 126.98
CA PRO A 325 -82.17 70.31 126.09
C PRO A 325 -81.53 68.86 126.37
N ARG A 326 -80.67 68.33 125.42
CA ARG A 326 -79.37 67.53 125.51
C ARG A 326 -79.18 65.94 125.58
N LEU A 327 -78.60 65.35 124.48
CA LEU A 327 -77.31 64.56 124.26
C LEU A 327 -76.92 63.20 124.98
N PRO A 328 -75.84 62.39 124.62
CA PRO A 328 -74.90 62.28 123.44
C PRO A 328 -74.31 60.87 122.93
N ARG A 329 -73.83 60.76 121.64
CA ARG A 329 -72.60 60.04 121.05
C ARG A 329 -72.40 58.47 121.14
N ARG A 330 -71.49 57.73 120.41
CA ARG A 330 -70.85 57.67 119.03
C ARG A 330 -70.04 56.31 118.84
N SER A 331 -69.48 55.91 117.65
CA SER A 331 -68.98 54.51 117.34
C SER A 331 -67.74 54.31 116.36
N PRO A 332 -67.16 53.06 116.13
CA PRO A 332 -65.84 52.76 115.45
C PRO A 332 -65.76 51.65 114.29
N PRO A 333 -64.57 51.28 113.69
CA PRO A 333 -64.41 50.49 112.41
C PRO A 333 -63.27 49.38 112.26
N CYS A 334 -63.14 48.62 111.10
CA CYS A 334 -61.89 48.01 110.45
C CYS A 334 -62.12 46.89 109.33
N ALA A 335 -61.08 46.39 108.59
CA ALA A 335 -61.13 45.35 107.48
C ALA A 335 -59.78 44.59 107.10
N ALA A 336 -59.73 43.63 106.11
CA ALA A 336 -58.56 42.72 105.77
C ALA A 336 -58.45 42.11 104.29
N PRO A 337 -57.35 41.38 103.85
CA PRO A 337 -56.98 41.04 102.42
C PRO A 337 -56.53 39.54 102.04
N PRO A 338 -56.33 39.10 100.73
CA PRO A 338 -56.12 37.66 100.33
C PRO A 338 -54.88 37.15 99.43
N PRO A 339 -54.90 36.69 98.11
CA PRO A 339 -54.23 35.40 97.65
C PRO A 339 -53.42 35.30 96.26
N ALA A 340 -52.62 34.22 95.96
CA ALA A 340 -51.95 33.92 94.62
C ALA A 340 -51.26 32.50 94.36
N TRP A 341 -50.63 32.24 93.16
CA TRP A 341 -50.20 30.89 92.57
C TRP A 341 -49.18 30.90 91.34
N ARG A 342 -48.36 29.83 91.00
CA ARG A 342 -47.82 29.40 89.59
C ARG A 342 -46.73 28.25 89.41
N VAL A 343 -46.13 28.04 88.18
CA VAL A 343 -45.47 26.80 87.56
C VAL A 343 -44.40 27.07 86.40
N ARG A 344 -43.51 26.10 85.98
CA ARG A 344 -42.93 25.75 84.58
C ARG A 344 -41.37 25.73 84.29
N TRP A 345 -40.88 25.31 83.08
CA TRP A 345 -39.44 25.01 82.68
C TRP A 345 -39.07 24.94 81.12
N PRO A 346 -37.77 24.79 80.65
CA PRO A 346 -37.24 24.99 79.24
C PRO A 346 -36.28 23.89 78.56
N PRO A 347 -35.70 24.08 77.31
CA PRO A 347 -34.93 23.07 76.47
C PRO A 347 -33.46 23.44 75.94
N ALA A 348 -32.85 22.69 74.95
CA ALA A 348 -31.42 22.79 74.46
C ALA A 348 -31.08 22.44 72.94
N ALA A 349 -29.83 22.72 72.44
CA ALA A 349 -29.05 22.12 71.27
C ALA A 349 -28.92 22.87 69.84
N PRO A 350 -28.24 22.38 68.71
CA PRO A 350 -27.16 23.12 67.94
C PRO A 350 -27.16 23.44 66.35
N PRO A 351 -26.43 22.78 65.36
CA PRO A 351 -25.38 23.31 64.40
C PRO A 351 -25.66 23.24 62.83
N LEU A 352 -24.84 23.52 61.74
CA LEU A 352 -23.53 24.17 61.30
C LEU A 352 -23.44 24.32 59.70
N PRO A 353 -22.39 24.89 59.01
CA PRO A 353 -22.32 25.27 57.54
C PRO A 353 -21.23 24.58 56.63
N PRO A 354 -21.04 24.97 55.32
CA PRO A 354 -19.87 24.56 54.49
C PRO A 354 -19.26 25.56 53.45
N CYS A 355 -18.10 25.22 52.85
CA CYS A 355 -17.57 25.70 51.55
C CYS A 355 -16.64 24.63 50.89
N ALA A 356 -16.34 24.78 49.59
CA ALA A 356 -15.57 23.84 48.75
C ALA A 356 -14.07 24.25 48.62
N ALA A 357 -13.16 23.47 48.00
CA ALA A 357 -13.31 22.25 47.18
C ALA A 357 -12.16 21.26 47.41
#